data_AF-A0A4R9EQI6-F1
#
_entry.id   AF-A0A4R9EQI6-F1
#
_cell.length_a   1.000
_cell.length_b   1.000
_cell.length_c   1.000
_cell.angle_alpha   90.00
_cell.angle_beta   90.00
_cell.angle_gamma   90.00
#
_symmetry.space_group_name_H-M   'P 1'
#
loop_
_entity.id
_entity.type
_entity.pdbx_description
1 polymer ?
#
loop_
_entity_poly.entity_id
_entity_poly.type
_entity_poly.pdbx_seq_one_letter_code
_entity_poly.pdbx_strand_id
1 'polypeptide(L)'
;MTLAATSFWDDWLKFTPGWLAFLATAGTWIYKAWVRRHHVALGADPVALRAAVEAARTHFEDITSAGGKRADWFQDEERRDTDRTIEDLRERLSDERLRTGLTGVIAAWRVAFGHAPPRRILGGYIEDYLTARDRKEAQEDQERYDLQIQAAQAGLSDAQLAVRRLNELERKTIGRS
;
A
#
# COMPACT_ATOMS: atom_id res chain seq x y z
N MET A 1 -33.10 -1.39 70.50
CA MET A 1 -32.14 -1.99 69.54
C MET A 1 -32.27 -1.23 68.24
N THR A 2 -31.42 -0.24 68.01
CA THR A 2 -31.32 0.47 66.73
C THR A 2 -30.29 -0.26 65.87
N LEU A 3 -30.75 -0.89 64.79
CA LEU A 3 -29.86 -1.45 63.77
C LEU A 3 -29.19 -0.27 63.06
N ALA A 4 -27.87 -0.13 63.24
CA ALA A 4 -27.08 0.82 62.47
C ALA A 4 -27.21 0.45 60.99
N ALA A 5 -27.85 1.32 60.21
CA ALA A 5 -27.89 1.19 58.76
C ALA A 5 -26.48 1.45 58.25
N THR A 6 -25.67 0.40 58.11
CA THR A 6 -24.39 0.46 57.41
C THR A 6 -24.67 0.95 56.00
N SER A 7 -24.13 2.13 55.66
CA SER A 7 -24.41 2.75 54.38
C SER A 7 -23.85 1.86 53.27
N PHE A 8 -24.66 1.59 52.24
CA PHE A 8 -24.25 0.81 51.06
C PHE A 8 -22.92 1.30 50.45
N TRP A 9 -22.61 2.58 50.63
CA TRP A 9 -21.39 3.24 50.20
C TRP A 9 -20.13 2.81 50.97
N ASP A 10 -20.23 2.50 52.27
CA ASP A 10 -19.09 2.06 53.08
C ASP A 10 -18.63 0.65 52.75
N ASP A 11 -19.57 -0.22 52.36
CA ASP A 11 -19.24 -1.55 51.85
C ASP A 11 -18.70 -1.49 50.42
N TRP A 12 -19.20 -0.58 49.57
CA TRP A 12 -18.69 -0.37 48.21
C TRP A 12 -17.20 0.00 48.18
N LEU A 13 -16.76 0.87 49.09
CA LEU A 13 -15.35 1.29 49.20
C LEU A 13 -14.41 0.13 49.54
N LYS A 14 -14.84 -0.88 50.30
CA LYS A 14 -14.01 -2.07 50.60
C LYS A 14 -13.74 -2.94 49.37
N PHE A 15 -14.64 -2.88 48.39
CA PHE A 15 -14.49 -3.60 47.12
C PHE A 15 -13.76 -2.77 46.05
N THR A 16 -13.48 -1.48 46.27
CA THR A 16 -12.78 -0.63 45.28
C THR A 16 -11.42 -1.17 44.84
N PRO A 17 -10.56 -1.74 45.71
CA PRO A 17 -9.28 -2.30 45.24
C PRO A 17 -9.48 -3.50 44.30
N GLY A 18 -10.48 -4.34 44.59
CA GLY A 18 -10.85 -5.49 43.77
C GLY A 18 -11.43 -5.10 42.42
N TRP A 19 -12.31 -4.08 42.39
CA TRP A 19 -12.86 -3.53 41.15
C TRP A 19 -11.81 -2.83 40.29
N LEU A 20 -10.89 -2.07 40.89
CA LEU A 20 -9.79 -1.45 40.16
C LEU A 20 -8.85 -2.50 39.55
N ALA A 21 -8.50 -3.54 40.31
CA ALA A 21 -7.71 -4.66 39.79
C ALA A 21 -8.45 -5.41 38.67
N PHE A 22 -9.76 -5.62 38.81
CA PHE A 22 -10.60 -6.24 37.78
C PHE A 22 -10.64 -5.38 36.50
N LEU A 23 -10.87 -4.07 36.61
CA LEU A 23 -10.89 -3.15 35.47
C LEU A 23 -9.52 -3.03 34.80
N ALA A 24 -8.44 -3.00 35.58
CA ALA A 24 -7.08 -3.00 35.04
C ALA A 24 -6.79 -4.31 34.27
N THR A 25 -7.19 -5.45 34.83
CA THR A 25 -7.02 -6.76 34.19
C THR A 25 -7.85 -6.85 32.91
N ALA A 26 -9.15 -6.51 32.97
CA ALA A 26 -10.04 -6.49 31.81
C ALA A 26 -9.53 -5.53 30.73
N GLY A 27 -9.09 -4.32 31.11
CA GLY A 27 -8.49 -3.34 30.21
C GLY A 27 -7.22 -3.88 29.52
N THR A 28 -6.37 -4.59 30.26
CA THR A 28 -5.15 -5.22 29.72
C THR A 28 -5.50 -6.31 28.71
N TRP A 29 -6.51 -7.14 28.99
CA TRP A 29 -6.99 -8.16 28.06
C TRP A 29 -7.61 -7.57 26.80
N ILE A 30 -8.42 -6.53 26.93
CA ILE A 30 -9.02 -5.80 25.80
C ILE A 30 -7.91 -5.19 24.94
N TYR A 31 -6.95 -4.51 25.56
CA TYR A 31 -5.81 -3.91 24.87
C TYR A 31 -4.98 -4.98 24.14
N LYS A 32 -4.66 -6.09 24.80
CA LYS A 32 -3.92 -7.20 24.19
C LYS A 32 -4.66 -7.82 23.00
N ALA A 33 -5.97 -8.03 23.12
CA ALA A 33 -6.80 -8.52 22.03
C ALA A 33 -6.85 -7.53 20.85
N TRP A 34 -6.92 -6.23 21.15
CA TRP A 34 -6.93 -5.16 20.17
C TRP A 34 -5.59 -5.06 19.41
N VAL A 35 -4.46 -5.01 20.13
CA VAL A 35 -3.11 -5.00 19.53
C VAL A 35 -2.88 -6.26 18.69
N ARG A 36 -3.25 -7.44 19.20
CA ARG A 36 -3.13 -8.69 18.45
C ARG A 36 -3.92 -8.66 17.14
N ARG A 37 -5.14 -8.12 17.16
CA ARG A 37 -5.97 -7.98 15.95
C ARG A 37 -5.30 -7.09 14.90
N HIS A 38 -4.67 -5.99 15.31
CA HIS A 38 -3.97 -5.12 14.37
C HIS A 38 -2.63 -5.67 13.89
N HIS A 39 -1.92 -6.44 14.73
CA HIS A 39 -0.73 -7.18 14.28
C HIS A 39 -1.07 -8.22 13.21
N VAL A 40 -2.20 -8.93 13.35
CA VAL A 40 -2.68 -9.84 12.31
C VAL A 40 -3.06 -9.08 11.03
N ALA A 41 -3.58 -7.85 11.17
CA ALA A 41 -3.97 -7.02 10.04
C ALA A 41 -2.80 -6.59 9.14
N LEU A 42 -1.63 -6.31 9.72
CA LEU A 42 -0.41 -5.93 9.02
C LEU A 42 0.40 -7.11 8.45
N GLY A 43 0.06 -8.35 8.81
CA GLY A 43 0.83 -9.52 8.41
C GLY A 43 2.21 -9.61 9.07
N ALA A 44 3.05 -10.52 8.58
CA ALA A 44 4.34 -10.84 9.20
C ALA A 44 5.45 -9.83 8.91
N ASP A 45 5.34 -9.03 7.83
CA ASP A 45 6.39 -8.12 7.38
C ASP A 45 5.86 -6.75 6.92
N PRO A 46 5.50 -5.86 7.86
CA PRO A 46 5.03 -4.52 7.54
C PRO A 46 6.13 -3.62 6.95
N VAL A 47 7.41 -3.89 7.23
CA VAL A 47 8.54 -3.08 6.73
C VAL A 47 8.77 -3.36 5.26
N ALA A 48 8.80 -4.63 4.85
CA ALA A 48 8.90 -4.98 3.43
C ALA A 48 7.68 -4.49 2.64
N LEU A 49 6.47 -4.58 3.22
CA LEU A 49 5.27 -4.02 2.60
C LEU A 49 5.39 -2.52 2.37
N ARG A 50 5.84 -1.77 3.37
CA ARG A 50 6.07 -0.33 3.23
C ARG A 50 7.04 -0.02 2.10
N ALA A 51 8.19 -0.69 2.11
CA ALA A 51 9.22 -0.51 1.10
C ALA A 51 8.69 -0.82 -0.30
N ALA A 52 7.95 -1.92 -0.49
CA ALA A 52 7.39 -2.29 -1.78
C ALA A 52 6.36 -1.27 -2.30
N VAL A 53 5.50 -0.73 -1.42
CA VAL A 53 4.52 0.29 -1.82
C VAL A 53 5.19 1.63 -2.13
N GLU A 54 6.22 2.02 -1.37
CA GLU A 54 7.00 3.24 -1.63
C GLU A 54 7.81 3.12 -2.92
N ALA A 55 8.38 1.94 -3.21
CA ALA A 55 9.04 1.64 -4.48
C ALA A 55 8.07 1.76 -5.66
N ALA A 56 6.90 1.12 -5.59
CA ALA A 56 5.87 1.23 -6.62
C ALA A 56 5.41 2.68 -6.83
N ARG A 57 5.25 3.46 -5.76
CA ARG A 57 4.92 4.89 -5.86
C ARG A 57 6.01 5.64 -6.64
N THR A 58 7.27 5.41 -6.30
CA THR A 58 8.42 6.01 -6.99
C THR A 58 8.43 5.63 -8.47
N HIS A 59 8.14 4.38 -8.80
CA HIS A 59 8.08 3.94 -10.19
C HIS A 59 6.94 4.62 -10.98
N PHE A 60 5.78 4.84 -10.37
CA PHE A 60 4.72 5.60 -11.03
C PHE A 60 5.06 7.10 -11.16
N GLU A 61 5.72 7.69 -10.16
CA GLU A 61 6.25 9.07 -10.24
C GLU A 61 7.27 9.20 -11.40
N ASP A 62 8.12 8.19 -11.61
CA ASP A 62 9.04 8.15 -12.74
C ASP A 62 8.29 8.09 -14.09
N ILE A 63 7.33 7.17 -14.23
CA ILE A 63 6.53 7.02 -15.47
C ILE A 63 5.83 8.33 -15.82
N THR A 64 5.22 8.98 -14.82
CA THR A 64 4.50 10.25 -15.01
C THR A 64 5.45 11.42 -15.32
N SER A 65 6.62 11.49 -14.69
CA SER A 65 7.57 12.59 -14.89
C SER A 65 8.32 12.53 -16.23
N ALA A 66 8.70 11.34 -16.71
CA ALA A 66 9.32 11.19 -18.04
C ALA A 66 8.31 11.02 -19.17
N GLY A 67 7.01 10.97 -18.86
CA GLY A 67 5.93 10.80 -19.83
C GLY A 67 5.99 9.46 -20.57
N GLY A 68 6.35 8.37 -19.89
CA GLY A 68 6.39 7.01 -20.47
C GLY A 68 7.53 6.71 -21.46
N LYS A 69 8.44 7.67 -21.71
CA LYS A 69 9.41 7.59 -22.82
C LYS A 69 10.61 6.65 -22.59
N ARG A 70 10.85 6.19 -21.36
CA ARG A 70 12.06 5.42 -21.00
C ARG A 70 11.76 3.92 -20.93
N ALA A 71 12.02 3.23 -22.04
CA ALA A 71 11.82 1.78 -22.17
C ALA A 71 12.78 0.94 -21.30
N ASP A 72 13.94 1.50 -20.99
CA ASP A 72 15.00 0.97 -20.15
C ASP A 72 14.56 0.70 -18.71
N TRP A 73 13.60 1.47 -18.19
CA TRP A 73 13.02 1.22 -16.86
C TRP A 73 12.28 -0.11 -16.77
N PHE A 74 11.64 -0.55 -17.84
CA PHE A 74 10.91 -1.81 -17.84
C PHE A 74 11.82 -3.04 -17.96
N GLN A 75 13.13 -2.84 -18.11
CA GLN A 75 14.13 -3.91 -18.15
C GLN A 75 14.77 -4.20 -16.80
N ASP A 76 14.62 -3.29 -15.84
CA ASP A 76 15.09 -3.48 -14.48
C ASP A 76 14.29 -4.61 -13.80
N GLU A 77 14.99 -5.64 -13.33
CA GLU A 77 14.39 -6.84 -12.74
C GLU A 77 13.51 -6.47 -11.53
N GLU A 78 13.96 -5.50 -10.72
CA GLU A 78 13.22 -5.01 -9.55
C GLU A 78 11.85 -4.42 -9.95
N ARG A 79 11.81 -3.68 -11.06
CA ARG A 79 10.58 -3.08 -11.60
C ARG A 79 9.68 -4.15 -12.21
N ARG A 80 10.24 -5.17 -12.87
CA ARG A 80 9.47 -6.25 -13.49
C ARG A 80 8.73 -7.09 -12.45
N ASP A 81 9.34 -7.35 -11.30
CA ASP A 81 8.77 -8.18 -10.25
C ASP A 81 8.04 -7.38 -9.15
N THR A 82 7.84 -6.07 -9.36
CA THR A 82 7.12 -5.21 -8.41
C THR A 82 5.69 -5.69 -8.14
N ASP A 83 4.94 -6.11 -9.18
CA ASP A 83 3.57 -6.61 -8.97
C ASP A 83 3.53 -7.92 -8.18
N ARG A 84 4.43 -8.87 -8.51
CA ARG A 84 4.55 -10.15 -7.80
C ARG A 84 4.92 -9.95 -6.33
N THR A 85 5.89 -9.07 -6.07
CA THR A 85 6.32 -8.73 -4.71
C THR A 85 5.16 -8.17 -3.89
N ILE A 86 4.38 -7.25 -4.46
CA ILE A 86 3.22 -6.67 -3.78
C ILE A 86 2.10 -7.70 -3.63
N GLU A 87 1.90 -8.59 -4.61
CA GLU A 87 0.91 -9.66 -4.56
C GLU A 87 1.20 -10.65 -3.42
N ASP A 88 2.44 -11.13 -3.32
CA ASP A 88 2.88 -12.05 -2.26
C ASP A 88 2.71 -11.43 -0.86
N LEU A 89 3.03 -10.14 -0.72
CA LEU A 89 2.85 -9.40 0.53
C LEU A 89 1.37 -9.19 0.85
N ARG A 90 0.56 -8.85 -0.16
CA ARG A 90 -0.90 -8.65 -0.03
C ARG A 90 -1.60 -9.91 0.45
N GLU A 91 -1.23 -11.09 -0.03
CA GLU A 91 -1.87 -12.35 0.35
C GLU A 91 -1.81 -12.62 1.86
N ARG A 92 -0.75 -12.15 2.51
CA ARG A 92 -0.50 -12.33 3.94
C ARG A 92 -1.20 -11.31 4.84
N LEU A 93 -1.92 -10.35 4.25
CA LEU A 93 -2.65 -9.31 4.97
C LEU A 93 -4.08 -9.72 5.27
N SER A 94 -4.60 -9.30 6.42
CA SER A 94 -6.01 -9.46 6.77
C SER A 94 -6.82 -8.16 6.71
N ASP A 95 -6.19 -7.00 6.49
CA ASP A 95 -6.91 -5.73 6.32
C ASP A 95 -7.44 -5.58 4.88
N GLU A 96 -8.75 -5.68 4.72
CA GLU A 96 -9.40 -5.65 3.39
C GLU A 96 -9.19 -4.34 2.64
N ARG A 97 -9.19 -3.20 3.36
CA ARG A 97 -8.97 -1.89 2.73
C ARG A 97 -7.56 -1.77 2.16
N LEU A 98 -6.56 -2.23 2.92
CA LEU A 98 -5.18 -2.27 2.46
C LEU A 98 -5.06 -3.24 1.26
N ARG A 99 -5.67 -4.43 1.33
CA ARG A 99 -5.68 -5.39 0.21
C ARG A 99 -6.30 -4.80 -1.06
N THR A 100 -7.39 -4.04 -0.93
CA THR A 100 -8.04 -3.37 -2.07
C THR A 100 -7.11 -2.34 -2.69
N GLY A 101 -6.49 -1.48 -1.88
CA GLY A 101 -5.52 -0.49 -2.37
C GLY A 101 -4.33 -1.14 -3.08
N LEU A 102 -3.75 -2.20 -2.51
CA LEU A 102 -2.66 -2.95 -3.14
C LEU A 102 -3.08 -3.63 -4.44
N THR A 103 -4.33 -4.09 -4.52
CA THR A 103 -4.88 -4.68 -5.76
C THR A 103 -4.98 -3.62 -6.86
N GLY A 104 -5.38 -2.40 -6.52
CA GLY A 104 -5.35 -1.26 -7.45
C GLY A 104 -3.94 -0.96 -7.94
N VAL A 105 -2.96 -0.89 -7.02
CA VAL A 105 -1.53 -0.72 -7.36
C VAL A 105 -1.04 -1.81 -8.32
N ILE A 106 -1.30 -3.08 -8.03
CA ILE A 106 -0.92 -4.22 -8.88
C ILE A 106 -1.55 -4.10 -10.27
N ALA A 107 -2.85 -3.81 -10.33
CA ALA A 107 -3.57 -3.68 -11.60
C ALA A 107 -3.01 -2.53 -12.45
N ALA A 108 -2.80 -1.36 -11.83
CA ALA A 108 -2.21 -0.20 -12.47
C ALA A 108 -0.79 -0.50 -12.99
N TRP A 109 0.03 -1.20 -12.20
CA TRP A 109 1.38 -1.60 -12.61
C TRP A 109 1.35 -2.52 -13.83
N ARG A 110 0.49 -3.55 -13.80
CA ARG A 110 0.34 -4.48 -14.94
C ARG A 110 -0.11 -3.79 -16.22
N VAL A 111 -1.03 -2.82 -16.12
CA VAL A 111 -1.47 -2.03 -17.27
C VAL A 111 -0.34 -1.14 -17.79
N ALA A 112 0.34 -0.41 -16.91
CA ALA A 112 1.46 0.45 -17.29
C ALA A 112 2.59 -0.36 -17.95
N PHE A 113 2.95 -1.51 -17.37
CA PHE A 113 3.96 -2.41 -17.94
C PHE A 113 3.50 -3.04 -19.26
N GLY A 114 2.22 -3.43 -19.36
CA GLY A 114 1.66 -4.03 -20.58
C GLY A 114 1.67 -3.09 -21.79
N HIS A 115 1.67 -1.78 -21.55
CA HIS A 115 1.78 -0.76 -22.60
C HIS A 115 3.21 -0.28 -22.86
N ALA A 116 4.23 -0.84 -22.21
CA ALA A 116 5.64 -0.49 -22.43
C ALA A 116 6.01 -0.58 -23.93
N PRO A 117 6.74 0.41 -24.49
CA PRO A 117 7.09 0.39 -25.90
C PRO A 117 7.98 -0.83 -26.21
N PRO A 118 7.78 -1.51 -27.35
CA PRO A 118 8.64 -2.61 -27.77
C PRO A 118 10.06 -2.09 -27.99
N ARG A 119 11.07 -2.89 -27.58
CA ARG A 119 12.48 -2.52 -27.70
C ARG A 119 12.85 -2.35 -29.18
N ARG A 120 13.09 -1.11 -29.60
CA ARG A 120 13.62 -0.84 -30.94
C ARG A 120 15.14 -0.91 -30.90
N ILE A 121 15.72 -1.76 -31.75
CA ILE A 121 17.14 -1.66 -32.07
C ILE A 121 17.27 -0.36 -32.85
N LEU A 122 18.02 0.61 -32.32
CA LEU A 122 18.38 1.84 -33.02
C LEU A 122 19.12 1.44 -34.31
N GLY A 123 18.40 1.30 -35.40
CA GLY A 123 18.97 1.20 -36.74
C GLY A 123 19.72 2.49 -37.02
N GLY A 124 21.00 2.38 -37.38
CA GLY A 124 21.85 3.52 -37.70
C GLY A 124 21.16 4.48 -38.68
N TYR A 125 21.16 5.75 -38.32
CA TYR A 125 20.56 6.86 -39.06
C TYR A 125 21.05 6.87 -40.52
N ILE A 126 20.13 6.73 -41.46
CA ILE A 126 20.23 7.35 -42.79
C ILE A 126 19.11 8.40 -42.79
N GLU A 127 19.52 9.65 -42.91
CA GLU A 127 18.81 10.86 -42.48
C GLU A 127 17.65 11.32 -43.39
N ASP A 128 17.18 10.50 -44.32
CA ASP A 128 16.17 10.92 -45.29
C ASP A 128 14.96 9.98 -45.32
N TYR A 129 13.80 10.58 -45.08
CA TYR A 129 12.43 10.04 -45.14
C TYR A 129 11.93 9.27 -43.91
N LEU A 130 11.32 10.01 -42.96
CA LEU A 130 10.23 9.47 -42.14
C LEU A 130 9.13 8.98 -43.09
N THR A 131 9.06 7.68 -43.31
CA THR A 131 8.03 7.07 -44.13
C THR A 131 6.65 7.28 -43.47
N ALA A 132 5.56 7.14 -44.23
CA ALA A 132 4.21 7.17 -43.66
C ALA A 132 4.03 6.12 -42.55
N ARG A 133 4.83 5.05 -42.59
CA ARG A 133 4.94 4.03 -41.56
C ARG A 133 5.51 4.57 -40.25
N ASP A 134 6.62 5.32 -40.29
CA ASP A 134 7.25 5.88 -39.09
C ASP A 134 6.34 6.89 -38.38
N ARG A 135 5.58 7.69 -39.15
CA ARG A 135 4.58 8.61 -38.60
C ARG A 135 3.44 7.88 -37.89
N LYS A 136 2.97 6.78 -38.47
CA LYS A 136 1.92 5.93 -37.86
C LYS A 136 2.46 5.25 -36.59
N GLU A 137 3.67 4.71 -36.65
CA GLU A 137 4.33 4.10 -35.49
C GLU A 137 4.57 5.11 -34.35
N ALA A 138 4.94 6.36 -34.67
CA ALA A 138 5.07 7.43 -33.67
C ALA A 138 3.73 7.80 -33.01
N GLN A 139 2.62 7.78 -33.76
CA GLN A 139 1.30 8.05 -33.22
C GLN A 139 0.81 6.90 -32.32
N GLU A 140 1.01 5.65 -32.73
CA GLU A 140 0.71 4.47 -31.91
C GLU A 140 1.55 4.44 -30.62
N ASP A 141 2.82 4.86 -30.68
CA ASP A 141 3.66 4.98 -29.48
C ASP A 141 3.15 6.09 -28.54
N GLN A 142 2.69 7.21 -29.07
CA GLN A 142 2.13 8.30 -28.28
C GLN A 142 0.88 7.83 -27.50
N GLU A 143 -0.03 7.11 -28.15
CA GLU A 143 -1.21 6.53 -27.49
C GLU A 143 -0.82 5.55 -26.38
N ARG A 144 0.22 4.73 -26.60
CA ARG A 144 0.76 3.84 -25.55
C ARG A 144 1.32 4.61 -24.37
N TYR A 145 2.08 5.69 -24.62
CA TYR A 145 2.62 6.52 -23.55
C TYR A 145 1.51 7.19 -22.74
N ASP A 146 0.47 7.69 -23.39
CA ASP A 146 -0.68 8.30 -22.71
C ASP A 146 -1.40 7.28 -21.82
N LEU A 147 -1.59 6.04 -22.31
CA LEU A 147 -2.16 4.94 -21.51
C LEU A 147 -1.28 4.55 -20.32
N GLN A 148 0.04 4.51 -20.49
CA GLN A 148 0.97 4.28 -19.38
C GLN A 148 0.87 5.37 -18.32
N ILE A 149 0.83 6.64 -18.73
CA ILE A 149 0.73 7.78 -17.81
C ILE A 149 -0.60 7.72 -17.05
N GLN A 150 -1.71 7.44 -17.74
CA GLN A 150 -3.03 7.30 -17.10
C GLN A 150 -3.03 6.17 -16.07
N ALA A 151 -2.49 5.00 -16.43
CA ALA A 151 -2.36 3.87 -15.51
C ALA A 151 -1.47 4.22 -14.32
N ALA A 152 -0.36 4.91 -14.54
CA ALA A 152 0.53 5.34 -13.47
C ALA A 152 -0.13 6.36 -12.52
N GLN A 153 -0.92 7.31 -13.03
CA GLN A 153 -1.68 8.25 -12.20
C GLN A 153 -2.74 7.56 -11.34
N ALA A 154 -3.43 6.55 -11.90
CA ALA A 154 -4.34 5.72 -11.12
C ALA A 154 -3.59 4.95 -10.02
N GLY A 155 -2.47 4.32 -10.39
CA GLY A 155 -1.59 3.61 -9.47
C GLY A 155 -1.04 4.49 -8.34
N LEU A 156 -0.70 5.76 -8.61
CA LEU A 156 -0.30 6.71 -7.58
C LEU A 156 -1.40 6.97 -6.57
N SER A 157 -2.64 7.13 -7.04
CA SER A 157 -3.78 7.34 -6.17
C SER A 157 -4.01 6.14 -5.25
N ASP A 158 -3.93 4.93 -5.80
CA ASP A 158 -4.06 3.69 -5.02
C ASP A 158 -2.89 3.46 -4.06
N ALA A 159 -1.66 3.76 -4.47
CA ALA A 159 -0.48 3.68 -3.62
C ALA A 159 -0.58 4.68 -2.44
N GLN A 160 -1.07 5.90 -2.68
CA GLN A 160 -1.31 6.87 -1.62
C GLN A 160 -2.38 6.38 -0.62
N LEU A 161 -3.47 5.77 -1.10
CA LEU A 161 -4.49 5.18 -0.24
C LEU A 161 -3.90 4.03 0.60
N ALA A 162 -3.11 3.15 -0.01
CA ALA A 162 -2.43 2.05 0.66
C ALA A 162 -1.46 2.57 1.74
N VAL A 163 -0.61 3.55 1.44
CA VAL A 163 0.32 4.16 2.41
C VAL A 163 -0.43 4.83 3.56
N ARG A 164 -1.50 5.58 3.28
CA ARG A 164 -2.33 6.19 4.34
C ARG A 164 -2.89 5.12 5.27
N ARG A 165 -3.43 4.04 4.70
CA ARG A 165 -3.97 2.93 5.49
C ARG A 165 -2.90 2.21 6.30
N LEU A 166 -1.72 2.00 5.71
CA LEU A 166 -0.57 1.42 6.38
C LEU A 166 -0.15 2.27 7.59
N ASN A 167 0.00 3.59 7.40
CA ASN A 167 0.33 4.53 8.49
C ASN A 167 -0.71 4.48 9.63
N GLU A 168 -2.01 4.40 9.30
CA GLU A 168 -3.06 4.25 10.31
C GLU A 168 -2.92 2.98 11.14
N LEU A 169 -2.59 1.85 10.49
CA LEU A 169 -2.40 0.55 11.15
C LEU A 169 -1.11 0.52 11.97
N GLU A 170 -0.02 1.10 11.46
CA GLU A 170 1.25 1.24 12.17
C GLU A 170 1.10 2.11 13.43
N ARG A 171 0.39 3.25 13.34
CA ARG A 171 0.09 4.09 14.50
C ARG A 171 -0.69 3.35 15.58
N LYS A 172 -1.64 2.49 15.18
CA LYS A 172 -2.47 1.70 16.11
C LYS A 172 -1.73 0.52 16.73
N THR A 173 -0.72 -0.02 16.05
CA THR A 173 0.03 -1.21 16.51
C THR A 173 1.28 -0.87 17.31
N ILE A 174 2.09 0.04 16.77
CA ILE A 174 3.45 0.31 17.28
C ILE A 174 3.47 1.54 18.18
N GLY A 175 2.41 2.37 18.15
CA GLY A 175 2.37 3.63 18.90
C GLY A 175 3.39 4.66 18.38
N ARG A 176 3.88 4.47 17.14
CA ARG A 176 4.79 5.41 16.48
C ARG A 176 4.04 6.72 16.19
N SER A 177 4.31 7.75 17.00
CA SER A 177 3.97 9.15 16.74
C SER A 177 4.91 9.73 15.70
#